data_AF-A0A7X8VK45-F1
#
_entry.id   AF-A0A7X8VK45-F1
#
_cell.length_a   1.000
_cell.length_b   1.000
_cell.length_c   1.000
_cell.angle_alpha   90.00
_cell.angle_beta   90.00
_cell.angle_gamma   90.00
#
_symmetry.space_group_name_H-M   'P 1'
#
loop_
_entity.id
_entity.type
_entity.pdbx_description
1 polymer ?
#
loop_
_entity_poly.entity_id
_entity_poly.type
_entity_poly.pdbx_seq_one_letter_code
_entity_poly.pdbx_strand_id
1 'polypeptide(L)'
;GIATPQQASLNLVAFTVRPGVDRDGIIRLMRLWTEDARALCHGQTPLGSLEPEMAVSPSNLTITCGFGSRLFDIAGIVDQRPEWLHPIPAFDRDQLDDRWGEADLVLQVCSDDPMTLSHATRHMIRAGVDYVSTRWFQSGFLNANGAREKDATPRNLFGQKDGTVNPRTEEEIQEAAWIDEGPVWAQQGTAMVVRRIAMNLDTWEILDRTSREVSVGRTLDTGAPLTGTDEFDEPDYSATDSYGLPIIDPVSHMARSKPAEGHPEQVILRRVYAYDLEPDPTSEELSNSGMVFICFQKNPDLQFTPIQKRLDEGDRLNQWITHIGSAVFFIPPGTDPGDPDRDTFWGAGLLQA
;
A
#
# COMPACT_ATOMS: atom_id res chain seq x y z
N GLY A 1 9.11 -4.00 -3.81
CA GLY A 1 8.54 -4.08 -2.46
C GLY A 1 7.06 -4.41 -2.50
N ILE A 2 6.70 -5.53 -3.13
CA ILE A 2 5.32 -6.05 -3.17
C ILE A 2 5.30 -7.38 -2.40
N ALA A 3 5.84 -8.45 -3.00
CA ALA A 3 6.07 -9.73 -2.33
C ALA A 3 7.27 -9.71 -1.35
N THR A 4 8.13 -8.68 -1.43
CA THR A 4 9.23 -8.49 -0.48
C THR A 4 8.68 -8.40 0.94
N PRO A 5 9.26 -9.12 1.93
CA PRO A 5 8.92 -8.93 3.34
C PRO A 5 8.95 -7.45 3.71
N GLN A 6 7.97 -7.01 4.50
CA GLN A 6 7.80 -5.59 4.83
C GLN A 6 9.01 -5.05 5.59
N GLN A 7 9.60 -3.97 5.08
CA GLN A 7 10.66 -3.24 5.75
C GLN A 7 10.12 -2.35 6.87
N ALA A 8 10.98 -1.96 7.80
CA ALA A 8 10.62 -1.13 8.95
C ALA A 8 10.10 0.28 8.59
N SER A 9 10.49 0.85 7.45
CA SER A 9 10.13 2.21 7.07
C SER A 9 9.65 2.34 5.62
N LEU A 10 8.74 3.28 5.39
CA LEU A 10 8.15 3.64 4.10
C LEU A 10 8.28 5.16 3.87
N ASN A 11 8.67 5.54 2.66
CA ASN A 11 8.31 6.82 2.05
C ASN A 11 7.53 6.55 0.76
N LEU A 12 6.27 6.96 0.72
CA LEU A 12 5.42 6.92 -0.46
C LEU A 12 5.30 8.32 -1.04
N VAL A 13 5.82 8.52 -2.25
CA VAL A 13 5.88 9.84 -2.88
C VAL A 13 5.13 9.79 -4.19
N ALA A 14 4.11 10.63 -4.33
CA ALA A 14 3.39 10.76 -5.58
C ALA A 14 3.73 12.06 -6.28
N PHE A 15 3.56 12.06 -7.60
CA PHE A 15 4.09 13.07 -8.48
C PHE A 15 3.08 13.50 -9.54
N THR A 16 3.13 14.78 -9.86
CA THR A 16 2.49 15.36 -11.03
C THR A 16 3.54 15.61 -12.11
N VAL A 17 3.31 15.10 -13.31
CA VAL A 17 4.12 15.38 -14.51
C VAL A 17 3.98 16.86 -14.87
N ARG A 18 5.13 17.50 -15.13
CA ARG A 18 5.20 18.93 -15.43
C ARG A 18 4.59 19.26 -16.78
N PRO A 19 4.06 20.48 -16.95
CA PRO A 19 3.64 20.97 -18.26
C PRO A 19 4.77 20.87 -19.29
N GLY A 20 4.46 20.38 -20.49
CA GLY A 20 5.41 20.23 -21.59
C GLY A 20 6.23 18.94 -21.59
N VAL A 21 6.10 18.10 -20.55
CA VAL A 21 6.66 16.75 -20.56
C VAL A 21 5.69 15.82 -21.30
N ASP A 22 6.20 15.20 -22.36
CA ASP A 22 5.48 14.27 -23.22
C ASP A 22 5.91 12.81 -22.95
N ARG A 23 5.42 11.89 -23.77
CA ARG A 23 5.78 10.46 -23.73
C ARG A 23 7.29 10.24 -23.71
N ASP A 24 8.04 10.94 -24.56
CA ASP A 24 9.50 10.81 -24.61
C ASP A 24 10.17 11.32 -23.32
N GLY A 25 9.62 12.37 -22.72
CA GLY A 25 10.02 12.84 -21.39
C GLY A 25 9.78 11.79 -20.31
N ILE A 26 8.63 11.12 -20.31
CA ILE A 26 8.32 10.02 -19.38
C ILE A 26 9.30 8.86 -19.58
N ILE A 27 9.59 8.46 -20.83
CA ILE A 27 10.57 7.40 -21.13
C ILE A 27 11.96 7.76 -20.58
N ARG A 28 12.41 9.00 -20.76
CA ARG A 28 13.70 9.47 -20.20
C ARG A 28 13.70 9.39 -18.67
N LEU A 29 12.61 9.81 -18.03
CA LEU A 29 12.46 9.72 -16.58
C LEU A 29 12.50 8.27 -16.09
N MET A 30 11.75 7.36 -16.72
CA MET A 30 11.72 5.94 -16.30
C MET A 30 13.08 5.28 -16.46
N ARG A 31 13.83 5.56 -17.53
CA ARG A 31 15.21 5.08 -17.70
C ARG A 31 16.12 5.57 -16.58
N LEU A 32 16.06 6.86 -16.28
CA LEU A 32 16.84 7.48 -15.20
C LEU A 32 16.50 6.86 -13.85
N TRP A 33 15.21 6.81 -13.50
CA TRP A 33 14.77 6.27 -12.22
C TRP A 33 15.01 4.78 -12.07
N THR A 34 14.87 3.97 -13.12
CA THR A 34 15.21 2.55 -13.04
C THR A 34 16.70 2.34 -12.80
N GLU A 35 17.57 3.08 -13.48
CA GLU A 35 19.02 2.94 -13.29
C GLU A 35 19.46 3.40 -11.89
N ASP A 36 18.93 4.54 -11.42
CA ASP A 36 19.20 5.04 -10.08
C ASP A 36 18.70 4.07 -9.00
N ALA A 37 17.50 3.51 -9.18
CA ALA A 37 16.96 2.51 -8.26
C ALA A 37 17.81 1.22 -8.26
N ARG A 38 18.27 0.77 -9.42
CA ARG A 38 19.15 -0.40 -9.54
C ARG A 38 20.45 -0.17 -8.76
N ALA A 39 21.09 0.98 -8.94
CA ALA A 39 22.31 1.33 -8.23
C ALA A 39 22.07 1.39 -6.70
N LEU A 40 21.09 2.18 -6.25
CA LEU A 40 20.80 2.35 -4.82
C LEU A 40 20.47 1.02 -4.13
N CYS A 41 19.61 0.19 -4.73
CA CYS A 41 19.23 -1.11 -4.16
C CYS A 41 20.40 -2.11 -4.10
N HIS A 42 21.46 -1.92 -4.90
CA HIS A 42 22.68 -2.74 -4.84
C HIS A 42 23.80 -2.13 -3.99
N GLY A 43 23.52 -1.04 -3.27
CA GLY A 43 24.53 -0.35 -2.47
C GLY A 43 25.58 0.38 -3.33
N GLN A 44 25.18 0.84 -4.51
CA GLN A 44 26.04 1.53 -5.47
C GLN A 44 25.61 3.00 -5.59
N THR A 45 26.58 3.89 -5.77
CA THR A 45 26.32 5.32 -5.95
C THR A 45 25.76 5.59 -7.35
N PRO A 46 24.53 6.14 -7.48
CA PRO A 46 23.99 6.53 -8.77
C PRO A 46 24.78 7.66 -9.42
N LEU A 47 24.68 7.76 -10.75
CA LEU A 47 25.25 8.88 -11.47
C LEU A 47 24.62 10.21 -10.98
N GLY A 48 25.47 11.19 -10.71
CA GLY A 48 25.05 12.50 -10.22
C GLY A 48 24.68 12.55 -8.74
N SER A 49 24.78 11.45 -7.98
CA SER A 49 24.78 11.51 -6.50
C SER A 49 26.08 12.13 -6.00
N LEU A 50 25.99 13.00 -4.99
CA LEU A 50 27.14 13.73 -4.44
C LEU A 50 27.64 13.15 -3.10
N GLU A 51 26.86 12.26 -2.49
CA GLU A 51 27.13 11.66 -1.18
C GLU A 51 27.27 10.13 -1.30
N PRO A 52 28.36 9.62 -1.91
CA PRO A 52 28.54 8.17 -2.12
C PRO A 52 28.53 7.35 -0.82
N GLU A 53 28.93 7.95 0.30
CA GLU A 53 28.92 7.33 1.63
C GLU A 53 27.52 6.91 2.09
N MET A 54 26.48 7.59 1.59
CA MET A 54 25.08 7.30 1.90
C MET A 54 24.51 6.11 1.10
N ALA A 55 25.23 5.62 0.08
CA ALA A 55 24.80 4.53 -0.78
C ALA A 55 25.43 3.19 -0.43
N VAL A 56 26.34 3.11 0.55
CA VAL A 56 27.15 1.90 0.80
C VAL A 56 26.33 0.73 1.37
N SER A 57 25.37 1.01 2.24
CA SER A 57 24.47 0.00 2.81
C SER A 57 23.09 0.09 2.17
N PRO A 58 22.65 -0.92 1.40
CA PRO A 58 21.32 -0.91 0.79
C PRO A 58 20.22 -1.12 1.83
N SER A 59 20.49 -1.68 3.02
CA SER A 59 19.51 -1.75 4.13
C SER A 59 18.12 -2.25 3.72
N ASN A 60 18.07 -3.35 2.94
CA ASN A 60 16.85 -3.93 2.38
C ASN A 60 16.02 -2.92 1.56
N LEU A 61 16.67 -1.97 0.90
CA LEU A 61 16.02 -0.94 0.09
C LEU A 61 15.27 -1.57 -1.08
N THR A 62 14.01 -1.17 -1.25
CA THR A 62 13.27 -1.41 -2.49
C THR A 62 12.64 -0.11 -2.95
N ILE A 63 12.61 0.09 -4.27
CA ILE A 63 11.89 1.16 -4.92
C ILE A 63 10.91 0.52 -5.89
N THR A 64 9.63 0.91 -5.81
CA THR A 64 8.56 0.42 -6.69
C THR A 64 7.88 1.62 -7.33
N CYS A 65 7.76 1.60 -8.66
CA CYS A 65 7.19 2.70 -9.43
C CYS A 65 5.79 2.34 -9.92
N GLY A 66 4.84 3.28 -9.85
CA GLY A 66 3.48 3.09 -10.32
C GLY A 66 2.99 4.24 -11.19
N PHE A 67 2.07 3.94 -12.10
CA PHE A 67 1.51 4.83 -13.12
C PHE A 67 0.04 5.09 -12.81
N GLY A 68 -0.32 6.36 -12.60
CA GLY A 68 -1.70 6.76 -12.42
C GLY A 68 -2.42 6.96 -13.74
N SER A 69 -3.75 7.05 -13.67
CA SER A 69 -4.64 7.11 -14.85
C SER A 69 -4.22 8.21 -15.84
N ARG A 70 -3.93 9.42 -15.33
CA ARG A 70 -3.60 10.59 -16.17
C ARG A 70 -2.27 10.46 -16.92
N LEU A 71 -1.35 9.60 -16.48
CA LEU A 71 -0.10 9.34 -17.21
C LEU A 71 -0.37 8.83 -18.63
N PHE A 72 -1.42 8.03 -18.82
CA PHE A 72 -1.82 7.49 -20.13
C PHE A 72 -2.33 8.59 -21.07
N ASP A 73 -2.96 9.65 -20.55
CA ASP A 73 -3.34 10.83 -21.35
C ASP A 73 -2.09 11.59 -21.79
N ILE A 74 -1.16 11.84 -20.85
CA ILE A 74 0.07 12.60 -21.10
C ILE A 74 0.96 11.87 -22.11
N ALA A 75 1.06 10.55 -21.99
CA ALA A 75 1.83 9.71 -22.89
C ALA A 75 1.12 9.45 -24.24
N GLY A 76 -0.12 9.88 -24.43
CA GLY A 76 -0.86 9.69 -25.68
C GLY A 76 -1.21 8.23 -25.98
N ILE A 77 -1.41 7.41 -24.93
CA ILE A 77 -1.68 5.97 -25.01
C ILE A 77 -2.96 5.62 -24.24
N VAL A 78 -3.99 6.46 -24.38
CA VAL A 78 -5.26 6.33 -23.65
C VAL A 78 -5.91 4.95 -23.86
N ASP A 79 -5.82 4.41 -25.07
CA ASP A 79 -6.38 3.09 -25.42
C ASP A 79 -5.67 1.90 -24.72
N GLN A 80 -4.50 2.15 -24.12
CA GLN A 80 -3.77 1.15 -23.31
C GLN A 80 -4.13 1.25 -21.82
N ARG A 81 -4.94 2.21 -21.39
CA ARG A 81 -5.30 2.34 -19.97
C ARG A 81 -6.14 1.12 -19.54
N PRO A 82 -5.76 0.39 -18.48
CA PRO A 82 -6.62 -0.64 -17.93
C PRO A 82 -7.95 -0.05 -17.48
N GLU A 83 -9.07 -0.71 -17.75
CA GLU A 83 -10.40 -0.19 -17.42
C GLU A 83 -10.54 0.14 -15.93
N TRP A 84 -9.93 -0.68 -15.06
CA TRP A 84 -9.93 -0.50 -13.60
C TRP A 84 -9.04 0.65 -13.09
N LEU A 85 -8.21 1.26 -13.96
CA LEU A 85 -7.29 2.33 -13.56
C LEU A 85 -8.02 3.68 -13.57
N HIS A 86 -8.89 3.83 -12.58
CA HIS A 86 -9.63 5.04 -12.27
C HIS A 86 -9.69 5.25 -10.74
N PRO A 87 -10.11 6.44 -10.26
CA PRO A 87 -10.30 6.64 -8.83
C PRO A 87 -11.25 5.60 -8.24
N ILE A 88 -10.97 5.13 -7.03
CA ILE A 88 -11.93 4.32 -6.27
C ILE A 88 -13.22 5.16 -6.06
N PRO A 89 -14.42 4.59 -6.24
CA PRO A 89 -15.67 5.29 -5.94
C PRO A 89 -15.67 5.85 -4.51
N ALA A 90 -16.23 7.04 -4.33
CA ALA A 90 -16.41 7.61 -2.99
C ALA A 90 -17.44 6.77 -2.20
N PHE A 91 -17.15 6.54 -0.92
CA PHE A 91 -18.01 5.83 0.04
C PHE A 91 -18.66 6.80 1.03
N ASP A 92 -19.71 6.37 1.74
CA ASP A 92 -20.55 7.27 2.54
C ASP A 92 -19.78 7.96 3.69
N ARG A 93 -18.73 7.31 4.20
CA ARG A 93 -17.89 7.80 5.32
C ARG A 93 -16.58 8.44 4.90
N ASP A 94 -16.34 8.56 3.60
CA ASP A 94 -15.11 9.17 3.11
C ASP A 94 -15.06 10.66 3.44
N GLN A 95 -13.90 11.11 3.92
CA GLN A 95 -13.58 12.53 4.10
C GLN A 95 -12.30 12.84 3.32
N LEU A 96 -12.30 12.48 2.04
CA LEU A 96 -11.12 12.58 1.18
C LEU A 96 -10.68 14.03 1.06
N ASP A 97 -9.38 14.24 1.28
CA ASP A 97 -8.70 15.48 1.04
C ASP A 97 -7.94 15.39 -0.28
N ASP A 98 -8.20 16.32 -1.20
CA ASP A 98 -7.56 16.39 -2.52
C ASP A 98 -6.03 16.42 -2.45
N ARG A 99 -5.44 16.86 -1.33
CA ARG A 99 -3.99 16.82 -1.08
C ARG A 99 -3.45 15.39 -1.10
N TRP A 100 -4.25 14.40 -0.74
CA TRP A 100 -3.90 12.97 -0.72
C TRP A 100 -4.56 12.17 -1.86
N GLY A 101 -5.03 12.87 -2.90
CA GLY A 101 -5.75 12.27 -4.04
C GLY A 101 -4.83 11.67 -5.11
N GLU A 102 -5.44 11.31 -6.25
CA GLU A 102 -4.79 10.75 -7.44
C GLU A 102 -3.56 11.52 -7.90
N ALA A 103 -2.60 10.84 -8.52
CA ALA A 103 -1.38 11.42 -9.08
C ALA A 103 -0.97 10.69 -10.36
N ASP A 104 0.01 11.20 -11.11
CA ASP A 104 0.42 10.58 -12.39
C ASP A 104 1.43 9.45 -12.20
N LEU A 105 2.29 9.60 -11.19
CA LEU A 105 3.34 8.64 -10.86
C LEU A 105 3.42 8.50 -9.35
N VAL A 106 3.83 7.34 -8.88
CA VAL A 106 4.17 7.08 -7.48
C VAL A 106 5.48 6.33 -7.37
N LEU A 107 6.27 6.64 -6.35
CA LEU A 107 7.39 5.85 -5.89
C LEU A 107 7.12 5.38 -4.46
N GLN A 108 7.03 4.07 -4.27
CA GLN A 108 7.08 3.43 -2.96
C GLN A 108 8.53 3.07 -2.65
N VAL A 109 9.15 3.81 -1.73
CA VAL A 109 10.52 3.57 -1.26
C VAL A 109 10.44 2.96 0.13
N CYS A 110 11.02 1.78 0.32
CA CYS A 110 11.00 1.09 1.62
C CYS A 110 12.41 0.65 1.99
N SER A 111 12.77 0.77 3.26
CA SER A 111 14.07 0.34 3.79
C SER A 111 13.98 0.08 5.29
N ASP A 112 14.88 -0.76 5.79
CA ASP A 112 15.02 -1.05 7.21
C ASP A 112 15.84 0.03 7.96
N ASP A 113 16.50 0.93 7.23
CA ASP A 113 17.28 2.03 7.79
C ASP A 113 16.73 3.40 7.35
N PRO A 114 16.39 4.31 8.28
CA PRO A 114 15.81 5.60 7.94
C PRO A 114 16.79 6.54 7.22
N MET A 115 18.11 6.38 7.39
CA MET A 115 19.11 7.20 6.69
C MET A 115 19.22 6.81 5.23
N THR A 116 19.32 5.50 4.94
CA THR A 116 19.24 4.95 3.58
C THR A 116 17.93 5.36 2.91
N LEU A 117 16.79 5.23 3.62
CA LEU A 117 15.48 5.63 3.11
C LEU A 117 15.43 7.11 2.72
N SER A 118 15.90 7.99 3.61
CA SER A 118 15.91 9.44 3.40
C SER A 118 16.79 9.82 2.20
N HIS A 119 18.01 9.27 2.12
CA HIS A 119 18.93 9.52 1.00
C HIS A 119 18.34 9.05 -0.33
N ALA A 120 17.89 7.80 -0.41
CA ALA A 120 17.31 7.24 -1.64
C ALA A 120 16.10 8.06 -2.10
N THR A 121 15.19 8.39 -1.18
CA THR A 121 13.98 9.17 -1.51
C THR A 121 14.35 10.55 -2.03
N ARG A 122 15.27 11.26 -1.37
CA ARG A 122 15.72 12.59 -1.78
C ARG A 122 16.40 12.57 -3.15
N HIS A 123 17.24 11.55 -3.40
CA HIS A 123 17.91 11.37 -4.69
C HIS A 123 16.89 11.14 -5.81
N MET A 124 15.95 10.21 -5.64
CA MET A 124 14.92 9.91 -6.63
C MET A 124 14.05 11.14 -6.97
N ILE A 125 13.61 11.90 -5.96
CA ILE A 125 12.86 13.15 -6.17
C ILE A 125 13.71 14.17 -6.96
N ARG A 126 14.99 14.31 -6.63
CA ARG A 126 15.90 15.24 -7.32
C ARG A 126 16.09 14.84 -8.78
N ALA A 127 16.32 13.55 -9.05
CA ALA A 127 16.55 13.03 -10.38
C ALA A 127 15.35 13.30 -11.32
N GLY A 128 14.13 13.32 -10.77
CA GLY A 128 12.92 13.62 -11.53
C GLY A 128 12.57 15.11 -11.68
N VAL A 129 13.35 16.04 -11.13
CA VAL A 129 12.90 17.44 -10.91
C VAL A 129 12.50 18.19 -12.18
N ASP A 130 13.07 17.86 -13.34
CA ASP A 130 12.74 18.49 -14.63
C ASP A 130 11.50 17.87 -15.28
N TYR A 131 11.07 16.69 -14.82
CA TYR A 131 9.97 15.92 -15.40
C TYR A 131 8.72 15.97 -14.55
N VAL A 132 8.88 15.97 -13.23
CA VAL A 132 7.80 15.86 -12.26
C VAL A 132 7.97 16.81 -11.08
N SER A 133 6.87 17.09 -10.41
CA SER A 133 6.84 17.76 -9.10
C SER A 133 6.12 16.87 -8.10
N THR A 134 6.60 16.82 -6.86
CA THR A 134 5.93 16.10 -5.76
C THR A 134 4.52 16.66 -5.56
N ARG A 135 3.53 15.78 -5.60
CA ARG A 135 2.12 16.08 -5.31
C ARG A 135 1.81 15.86 -3.83
N TRP A 136 2.25 14.73 -3.29
CA TRP A 136 2.17 14.44 -1.87
C TRP A 136 3.28 13.48 -1.45
N PHE A 137 3.56 13.46 -0.15
CA PHE A 137 4.57 12.62 0.49
C PHE A 137 3.96 12.03 1.76
N GLN A 138 4.00 10.71 1.89
CA GLN A 138 3.53 9.99 3.07
C GLN A 138 4.68 9.13 3.62
N SER A 139 5.19 9.50 4.78
CA SER A 139 6.07 8.64 5.58
C SER A 139 5.24 7.65 6.38
N GLY A 140 5.82 6.47 6.61
CA GLY A 140 5.25 5.48 7.52
C GLY A 140 6.29 4.56 8.10
N PHE A 141 5.91 3.85 9.16
CA PHE A 141 6.80 2.96 9.89
C PHE A 141 6.07 1.71 10.38
N LEU A 142 6.87 0.70 10.70
CA LEU A 142 6.52 -0.48 11.48
C LEU A 142 7.49 -0.57 12.67
N ASN A 143 7.57 -1.74 13.32
CA ASN A 143 8.63 -1.99 14.28
C ASN A 143 10.01 -1.88 13.60
N ALA A 144 10.98 -1.31 14.32
CA ALA A 144 12.36 -1.26 13.85
C ALA A 144 12.89 -2.67 13.54
N ASN A 145 13.78 -2.78 12.56
CA ASN A 145 14.38 -4.05 12.19
C ASN A 145 15.09 -4.68 13.41
N GLY A 146 14.81 -5.96 13.67
CA GLY A 146 15.33 -6.70 14.83
C GLY A 146 14.60 -6.43 16.16
N ALA A 147 13.60 -5.54 16.22
CA ALA A 147 12.81 -5.32 17.44
C ALA A 147 11.82 -6.47 17.74
N ARG A 148 11.55 -7.33 16.76
CA ARG A 148 10.63 -8.47 16.83
C ARG A 148 11.24 -9.65 16.07
N GLU A 149 10.70 -10.85 16.32
CA GLU A 149 10.99 -12.04 15.50
C GLU A 149 10.68 -11.74 14.03
N LYS A 150 11.49 -12.29 13.11
CA LYS A 150 11.46 -11.96 11.68
C LYS A 150 10.08 -12.12 11.04
N ASP A 151 9.35 -13.16 11.43
CA ASP A 151 8.05 -13.51 10.85
C ASP A 151 6.86 -13.12 11.74
N ALA A 152 7.12 -12.35 12.82
CA ALA A 152 6.05 -11.88 13.70
C ALA A 152 5.16 -10.87 12.98
N THR A 153 3.85 -11.08 13.07
CA THR A 153 2.86 -10.12 12.57
C THR A 153 3.03 -8.78 13.33
N PRO A 154 3.17 -7.65 12.60
CA PRO A 154 3.35 -6.34 13.21
C PRO A 154 2.07 -5.87 13.92
N ARG A 155 2.17 -4.76 14.65
CA ARG A 155 1.02 -4.08 15.25
C ARG A 155 0.80 -2.70 14.65
N ASN A 156 -0.47 -2.29 14.57
CA ASN A 156 -0.86 -0.92 14.24
C ASN A 156 -1.02 -0.04 15.50
N LEU A 157 -1.39 1.23 15.32
CA LEU A 157 -1.48 2.21 16.42
C LEU A 157 -2.72 2.04 17.32
N PHE A 158 -3.71 1.25 16.91
CA PHE A 158 -4.75 0.75 17.82
C PHE A 158 -4.26 -0.40 18.71
N GLY A 159 -3.01 -0.85 18.52
CA GLY A 159 -2.40 -1.96 19.22
C GLY A 159 -2.81 -3.34 18.68
N GLN A 160 -3.52 -3.42 17.56
CA GLN A 160 -3.99 -4.67 16.97
C GLN A 160 -2.85 -5.37 16.22
N LYS A 161 -2.82 -6.71 16.19
CA LYS A 161 -1.97 -7.43 15.22
C LYS A 161 -2.55 -7.24 13.83
N ASP A 162 -1.73 -6.81 12.88
CA ASP A 162 -2.17 -6.47 11.53
C ASP A 162 -1.32 -7.19 10.47
N GLY A 163 -1.97 -8.06 9.69
CA GLY A 163 -1.30 -8.89 8.68
C GLY A 163 -1.42 -10.41 8.90
N THR A 164 -2.21 -10.85 9.90
CA THR A 164 -2.45 -12.27 10.18
C THR A 164 -2.97 -13.02 8.95
N VAL A 165 -4.13 -12.61 8.43
CA VAL A 165 -4.71 -13.14 7.18
C VAL A 165 -4.25 -12.25 6.03
N ASN A 166 -3.28 -12.73 5.27
CA ASN A 166 -2.70 -12.07 4.11
C ASN A 166 -2.05 -13.16 3.23
N PRO A 167 -2.00 -13.01 1.89
CA PRO A 167 -1.22 -13.92 1.05
C PRO A 167 0.25 -13.96 1.50
N ARG A 168 0.81 -15.16 1.68
CA ARG A 168 2.18 -15.40 2.19
C ARG A 168 3.00 -16.31 1.28
N THR A 169 2.39 -17.32 0.67
CA THR A 169 3.12 -18.17 -0.29
C THR A 169 3.22 -17.49 -1.65
N GLU A 170 4.17 -17.94 -2.47
CA GLU A 170 4.31 -17.44 -3.84
C GLU A 170 3.01 -17.67 -4.64
N GLU A 171 2.38 -18.83 -4.46
CA GLU A 171 1.11 -19.17 -5.12
C GLU A 171 -0.04 -18.27 -4.65
N GLU A 172 -0.16 -18.02 -3.34
CA GLU A 172 -1.21 -17.12 -2.82
C GLU A 172 -1.02 -15.68 -3.33
N ILE A 173 0.23 -15.21 -3.39
CA ILE A 173 0.55 -13.86 -3.89
C ILE A 173 0.30 -13.78 -5.40
N GLN A 174 0.67 -14.82 -6.16
CA GLN A 174 0.38 -14.93 -7.58
C GLN A 174 -1.12 -14.82 -7.88
N GLU A 175 -1.93 -15.52 -7.10
CA GLU A 175 -3.38 -15.53 -7.30
C GLU A 175 -4.04 -14.22 -6.86
N ALA A 176 -3.50 -13.55 -5.84
CA ALA A 176 -4.09 -12.32 -5.31
C ALA A 176 -3.65 -11.07 -6.07
N ALA A 177 -2.37 -10.95 -6.44
CA ALA A 177 -1.75 -9.68 -6.78
C ALA A 177 -1.24 -9.55 -8.21
N TRP A 178 -0.75 -10.61 -8.85
CA TRP A 178 -0.04 -10.52 -10.13
C TRP A 178 -0.98 -10.68 -11.33
N ILE A 179 -1.07 -9.66 -12.19
CA ILE A 179 -1.89 -9.69 -13.41
C ILE A 179 -1.39 -10.82 -14.32
N ASP A 180 -2.27 -11.73 -14.70
CA ASP A 180 -1.98 -12.92 -15.53
C ASP A 180 -2.79 -12.95 -16.84
N GLU A 181 -3.75 -12.05 -16.99
CA GLU A 181 -4.56 -11.88 -18.19
C GLU A 181 -4.49 -10.44 -18.75
N GLY A 182 -4.81 -10.28 -20.04
CA GLY A 182 -4.79 -8.98 -20.73
C GLY A 182 -3.50 -8.72 -21.50
N PRO A 183 -3.22 -7.44 -21.85
CA PRO A 183 -2.06 -7.06 -22.66
C PRO A 183 -0.74 -7.52 -22.05
N VAL A 184 0.20 -7.96 -22.89
CA VAL A 184 1.50 -8.51 -22.45
C VAL A 184 2.29 -7.53 -21.57
N TRP A 185 2.23 -6.22 -21.87
CA TRP A 185 2.91 -5.20 -21.07
C TRP A 185 2.38 -5.06 -19.63
N ALA A 186 1.15 -5.53 -19.37
CA ALA A 186 0.50 -5.45 -18.07
C ALA A 186 0.71 -6.71 -17.22
N GLN A 187 0.96 -7.85 -17.87
CA GLN A 187 1.16 -9.13 -17.19
C GLN A 187 2.39 -9.09 -16.28
N GLN A 188 2.29 -9.76 -15.13
CA GLN A 188 3.24 -9.71 -14.00
C GLN A 188 3.39 -8.30 -13.36
N GLY A 189 2.57 -7.34 -13.78
CA GLY A 189 2.30 -6.12 -13.02
C GLY A 189 1.24 -6.35 -11.95
N THR A 190 0.83 -5.28 -11.28
CA THR A 190 -0.25 -5.30 -10.27
C THR A 190 -0.95 -3.95 -10.19
N ALA A 191 -2.17 -3.91 -9.67
CA ALA A 191 -2.82 -2.68 -9.26
C ALA A 191 -2.45 -2.36 -7.81
N MET A 192 -2.04 -1.13 -7.55
CA MET A 192 -1.81 -0.58 -6.22
C MET A 192 -2.96 0.36 -5.86
N VAL A 193 -3.62 0.11 -4.73
CA VAL A 193 -4.55 1.06 -4.12
C VAL A 193 -3.90 1.60 -2.85
N VAL A 194 -3.98 2.92 -2.69
CA VAL A 194 -3.50 3.64 -1.52
C VAL A 194 -4.68 4.31 -0.84
N ARG A 195 -4.86 4.07 0.45
CA ARG A 195 -5.78 4.82 1.31
C ARG A 195 -5.01 5.40 2.48
N ARG A 196 -5.11 6.72 2.67
CA ARG A 196 -4.65 7.35 3.92
C ARG A 196 -5.81 7.28 4.90
N ILE A 197 -5.63 6.57 6.00
CA ILE A 197 -6.68 6.29 6.96
C ILE A 197 -6.28 6.91 8.30
N ALA A 198 -7.00 7.95 8.72
CA ALA A 198 -6.84 8.53 10.05
C ALA A 198 -7.42 7.58 11.10
N MET A 199 -6.74 7.46 12.24
CA MET A 199 -7.18 6.69 13.40
C MET A 199 -7.51 7.67 14.53
N ASN A 200 -8.77 7.69 14.98
CA ASN A 200 -9.19 8.46 16.13
C ASN A 200 -8.81 7.71 17.42
N LEU A 201 -7.57 7.92 17.88
CA LEU A 201 -7.03 7.28 19.07
C LEU A 201 -7.78 7.73 20.34
N ASP A 202 -8.16 9.01 20.43
CA ASP A 202 -8.82 9.60 21.60
C ASP A 202 -10.12 8.85 21.93
N THR A 203 -10.97 8.61 20.93
CA THR A 203 -12.23 7.89 21.14
C THR A 203 -12.05 6.37 21.17
N TRP A 204 -11.00 5.83 20.55
CA TRP A 204 -10.63 4.43 20.69
C TRP A 204 -10.21 4.09 22.12
N GLU A 205 -9.52 5.02 22.79
CA GLU A 205 -9.01 4.83 24.14
C GLU A 205 -10.10 4.82 25.22
N ILE A 206 -11.28 5.37 24.94
CA ILE A 206 -12.45 5.34 25.82
C ILE A 206 -13.02 3.91 25.92
N LEU A 207 -12.89 3.09 24.87
CA LEU A 207 -13.45 1.75 24.84
C LEU A 207 -12.75 0.81 25.82
N ASP A 208 -13.55 -0.05 26.47
CA ASP A 208 -13.02 -1.22 27.16
C ASP A 208 -12.40 -2.21 26.17
N ARG A 209 -11.58 -3.12 26.70
CA ARG A 209 -10.84 -4.08 25.88
C ARG A 209 -11.75 -5.00 25.06
N THR A 210 -12.84 -5.48 25.65
CA THR A 210 -13.76 -6.40 24.97
C THR A 210 -14.46 -5.70 23.81
N SER A 211 -14.89 -4.45 23.98
CA SER A 211 -15.47 -3.66 22.88
C SER A 211 -14.52 -3.48 21.71
N ARG A 212 -13.22 -3.25 21.97
CA ARG A 212 -12.18 -3.18 20.94
C ARG A 212 -12.02 -4.51 20.20
N GLU A 213 -11.93 -5.61 20.93
CA GLU A 213 -11.76 -6.95 20.35
C GLU A 213 -13.00 -7.38 19.55
N VAL A 214 -14.21 -7.06 20.02
CA VAL A 214 -15.48 -7.28 19.29
C VAL A 214 -15.56 -6.46 18.01
N SER A 215 -15.07 -5.22 18.01
CA SER A 215 -15.08 -4.38 16.80
C SER A 215 -14.25 -4.98 15.67
N VAL A 216 -13.18 -5.71 16.00
CA VAL A 216 -12.28 -6.33 15.03
C VAL A 216 -12.66 -7.79 14.74
N GLY A 217 -13.15 -8.51 15.76
CA GLY A 217 -13.38 -9.96 15.75
C GLY A 217 -12.17 -10.79 16.22
N ARG A 218 -11.11 -10.14 16.70
CA ARG A 218 -9.87 -10.79 17.18
C ARG A 218 -9.40 -10.21 18.51
N THR A 219 -8.70 -11.02 19.30
CA THR A 219 -8.10 -10.61 20.56
C THR A 219 -6.92 -9.67 20.34
N LEU A 220 -6.68 -8.73 21.26
CA LEU A 220 -5.58 -7.77 21.15
C LEU A 220 -4.23 -8.38 21.57
N ASP A 221 -4.21 -9.37 22.49
CA ASP A 221 -2.96 -9.97 22.96
C ASP A 221 -2.37 -10.94 21.94
N THR A 222 -3.10 -12.01 21.62
CA THR A 222 -2.64 -13.10 20.77
C THR A 222 -2.95 -12.83 19.30
N GLY A 223 -3.99 -12.05 18.99
CA GLY A 223 -4.49 -11.87 17.62
C GLY A 223 -5.39 -13.02 17.18
N ALA A 224 -5.74 -13.94 18.06
CA ALA A 224 -6.63 -15.05 17.76
C ALA A 224 -8.03 -14.54 17.39
N PRO A 225 -8.80 -15.25 16.54
CA PRO A 225 -10.24 -14.99 16.45
C PRO A 225 -10.89 -15.15 17.83
N LEU A 226 -12.00 -14.44 18.09
CA LEU A 226 -12.71 -14.55 19.39
C LEU A 226 -13.19 -15.98 19.72
N THR A 227 -13.18 -16.89 18.74
CA THR A 227 -13.51 -18.31 18.87
C THR A 227 -12.30 -19.22 19.05
N GLY A 228 -11.07 -18.68 19.03
CA GLY A 228 -9.81 -19.43 19.07
C GLY A 228 -8.88 -18.95 20.17
N THR A 229 -7.66 -19.50 20.19
CA THR A 229 -6.61 -19.20 21.18
C THR A 229 -5.33 -18.66 20.57
N ASP A 230 -4.98 -19.11 19.36
CA ASP A 230 -3.77 -18.74 18.64
C ASP A 230 -4.07 -17.85 17.43
N GLU A 231 -3.09 -17.03 17.04
CA GLU A 231 -3.24 -16.01 15.99
C GLU A 231 -3.81 -16.59 14.68
N PHE A 232 -3.31 -17.75 14.28
CA PHE A 232 -3.61 -18.41 13.01
C PHE A 232 -4.71 -19.47 13.11
N ASP A 233 -5.45 -19.52 14.23
CA ASP A 233 -6.64 -20.37 14.32
C ASP A 233 -7.69 -19.93 13.30
N GLU A 234 -8.37 -20.91 12.71
CA GLU A 234 -9.49 -20.68 11.80
C GLU A 234 -10.68 -20.08 12.57
N PRO A 235 -11.25 -18.94 12.15
CA PRO A 235 -12.40 -18.33 12.82
C PRO A 235 -13.68 -19.14 12.59
N ASP A 236 -14.45 -19.41 13.66
CA ASP A 236 -15.77 -20.03 13.56
C ASP A 236 -16.87 -18.95 13.55
N TYR A 237 -17.26 -18.50 12.36
CA TYR A 237 -18.32 -17.51 12.17
C TYR A 237 -19.73 -18.02 12.54
N SER A 238 -19.88 -19.33 12.80
CA SER A 238 -21.16 -19.93 13.21
C SER A 238 -21.31 -20.07 14.73
N ALA A 239 -20.21 -19.89 15.47
CA ALA A 239 -20.21 -20.05 16.92
C ALA A 239 -21.07 -18.97 17.60
N THR A 240 -21.89 -19.42 18.55
CA THR A 240 -22.73 -18.55 19.38
C THR A 240 -22.42 -18.72 20.85
N ASP A 241 -22.64 -17.66 21.63
CA ASP A 241 -22.57 -17.71 23.09
C ASP A 241 -23.75 -18.48 23.71
N SER A 242 -23.83 -18.51 25.05
CA SER A 242 -24.90 -19.19 25.78
C SER A 242 -26.29 -18.55 25.60
N TYR A 243 -26.37 -17.36 25.01
CA TYR A 243 -27.61 -16.64 24.72
C TYR A 243 -27.99 -16.72 23.23
N GLY A 244 -27.19 -17.39 22.40
CA GLY A 244 -27.42 -17.53 20.96
C GLY A 244 -26.94 -16.33 20.14
N LEU A 245 -26.13 -15.43 20.71
CA LEU A 245 -25.52 -14.32 19.98
C LEU A 245 -24.22 -14.77 19.32
N PRO A 246 -23.90 -14.34 18.09
CA PRO A 246 -22.63 -14.67 17.46
C PRO A 246 -21.43 -14.23 18.29
N ILE A 247 -20.46 -15.12 18.50
CA ILE A 247 -19.21 -14.80 19.24
C ILE A 247 -18.36 -13.82 18.42
N ILE A 248 -18.22 -14.08 17.11
CA ILE A 248 -17.67 -13.11 16.16
C ILE A 248 -18.84 -12.31 15.62
N ASP A 249 -18.83 -11.01 15.89
CA ASP A 249 -19.86 -10.13 15.38
C ASP A 249 -19.86 -10.11 13.84
N PRO A 250 -20.99 -10.35 13.15
CA PRO A 250 -21.08 -10.29 11.70
C PRO A 250 -20.72 -8.92 11.09
N VAL A 251 -20.76 -7.84 11.88
CA VAL A 251 -20.31 -6.49 11.50
C VAL A 251 -18.94 -6.12 12.07
N SER A 252 -18.19 -7.09 12.62
CA SER A 252 -16.78 -6.89 12.98
C SER A 252 -15.91 -6.75 11.72
N HIS A 253 -14.80 -6.04 11.85
CA HIS A 253 -13.90 -5.74 10.73
C HIS A 253 -13.45 -7.02 10.00
N MET A 254 -13.04 -8.07 10.72
CA MET A 254 -12.59 -9.31 10.07
C MET A 254 -13.70 -10.03 9.31
N ALA A 255 -14.93 -10.03 9.85
CA ALA A 255 -16.06 -10.72 9.25
C ALA A 255 -16.51 -10.03 7.96
N ARG A 256 -16.39 -8.70 7.89
CA ARG A 256 -16.76 -7.89 6.72
C ARG A 256 -15.66 -7.83 5.67
N SER A 257 -14.40 -7.87 6.09
CA SER A 257 -13.22 -7.86 5.21
C SER A 257 -12.97 -9.17 4.49
N LYS A 258 -13.42 -10.32 5.02
CA LYS A 258 -13.20 -11.62 4.37
C LYS A 258 -13.86 -11.68 2.97
N PRO A 259 -13.38 -12.55 2.06
CA PRO A 259 -14.05 -12.78 0.79
C PRO A 259 -15.53 -13.16 0.98
N ALA A 260 -16.40 -12.54 0.19
CA ALA A 260 -17.82 -12.86 0.23
C ALA A 260 -18.08 -14.28 -0.30
N GLU A 261 -19.17 -14.91 0.14
CA GLU A 261 -19.57 -16.22 -0.38
C GLU A 261 -19.79 -16.13 -1.91
N GLY A 262 -19.24 -17.10 -2.64
CA GLY A 262 -19.25 -17.10 -4.11
C GLY A 262 -18.24 -16.17 -4.77
N HIS A 263 -17.44 -15.43 -3.99
CA HIS A 263 -16.45 -14.47 -4.49
C HIS A 263 -15.05 -14.70 -3.91
N PRO A 264 -14.43 -15.87 -4.14
CA PRO A 264 -13.10 -16.19 -3.62
C PRO A 264 -12.00 -15.26 -4.15
N GLU A 265 -12.23 -14.58 -5.28
CA GLU A 265 -11.31 -13.62 -5.88
C GLU A 265 -11.09 -12.36 -5.04
N GLN A 266 -12.00 -12.04 -4.11
CA GLN A 266 -11.95 -10.84 -3.27
C GLN A 266 -10.91 -10.92 -2.15
N VAL A 267 -9.67 -11.19 -2.54
CA VAL A 267 -8.47 -11.23 -1.71
C VAL A 267 -7.54 -10.12 -2.18
N ILE A 268 -6.86 -9.44 -1.26
CA ILE A 268 -5.87 -8.39 -1.58
C ILE A 268 -4.60 -8.64 -0.77
N LEU A 269 -3.44 -8.33 -1.35
CA LEU A 269 -2.17 -8.35 -0.61
C LEU A 269 -1.99 -7.01 0.11
N ARG A 270 -2.20 -7.00 1.43
CA ARG A 270 -2.08 -5.80 2.25
C ARG A 270 -0.62 -5.55 2.63
N ARG A 271 -0.16 -4.31 2.48
CA ARG A 271 1.21 -3.87 2.78
C ARG A 271 1.24 -2.52 3.49
N VAL A 272 0.69 -2.49 4.70
CA VAL A 272 0.37 -1.26 5.43
C VAL A 272 1.52 -0.73 6.27
N TYR A 273 1.51 0.59 6.54
CA TYR A 273 2.44 1.27 7.43
C TYR A 273 1.68 2.21 8.35
N ALA A 274 2.07 2.30 9.62
CA ALA A 274 1.55 3.34 10.50
C ALA A 274 2.14 4.70 10.11
N TYR A 275 1.39 5.78 10.31
CA TYR A 275 1.96 7.13 10.38
C TYR A 275 1.62 7.75 11.72
N ASP A 276 2.55 8.54 12.24
CA ASP A 276 2.37 9.33 13.45
C ASP A 276 3.11 10.64 13.22
N LEU A 277 2.35 11.71 13.00
CA LEU A 277 2.86 13.02 12.62
C LEU A 277 2.57 14.02 13.73
N GLU A 278 3.18 15.19 13.64
CA GLU A 278 2.90 16.27 14.57
C GLU A 278 1.38 16.56 14.58
N PRO A 279 0.75 16.60 15.77
CA PRO A 279 -0.65 16.98 15.87
C PRO A 279 -0.83 18.44 15.44
N ASP A 280 -2.00 18.74 14.85
CA ASP A 280 -2.34 20.12 14.50
C ASP A 280 -2.51 20.91 15.81
N PRO A 281 -1.70 21.95 16.07
CA PRO A 281 -1.78 22.71 17.32
C PRO A 281 -3.10 23.50 17.47
N THR A 282 -3.92 23.55 16.41
CA THR A 282 -5.26 24.16 16.42
C THR A 282 -6.40 23.16 16.60
N SER A 283 -6.10 21.86 16.56
CA SER A 283 -7.06 20.77 16.82
C SER A 283 -7.15 20.44 18.31
N GLU A 284 -8.31 19.93 18.75
CA GLU A 284 -8.47 19.34 20.08
C GLU A 284 -8.02 17.86 20.11
N GLU A 285 -7.79 17.25 18.95
CA GLU A 285 -7.31 15.86 18.84
C GLU A 285 -5.87 15.75 19.38
N LEU A 286 -5.61 14.71 20.18
CA LEU A 286 -4.29 14.53 20.80
C LEU A 286 -3.22 14.03 19.83
N SER A 287 -3.62 13.54 18.65
CA SER A 287 -2.73 12.82 17.75
C SER A 287 -3.10 13.03 16.27
N ASN A 288 -2.09 13.10 15.40
CA ASN A 288 -2.25 13.01 13.95
C ASN A 288 -1.68 11.67 13.49
N SER A 289 -2.43 10.61 13.78
CA SER A 289 -1.97 9.24 13.63
C SER A 289 -2.92 8.43 12.76
N GLY A 290 -2.39 7.37 12.17
CA GLY A 290 -3.19 6.49 11.34
C GLY A 290 -2.37 5.50 10.55
N MET A 291 -2.87 5.16 9.37
CA MET A 291 -2.32 4.14 8.51
C MET A 291 -2.23 4.62 7.06
N VAL A 292 -1.05 4.45 6.46
CA VAL A 292 -0.87 4.44 5.02
C VAL A 292 -1.21 3.02 4.57
N PHE A 293 -2.48 2.80 4.25
CA PHE A 293 -2.97 1.51 3.78
C PHE A 293 -2.61 1.36 2.30
N ILE A 294 -1.76 0.39 2.00
CA ILE A 294 -1.40 0.01 0.64
C ILE A 294 -1.87 -1.42 0.43
N CYS A 295 -2.52 -1.70 -0.69
CA CYS A 295 -2.77 -3.07 -1.11
C CYS A 295 -2.49 -3.27 -2.59
N PHE A 296 -2.16 -4.52 -2.92
CA PHE A 296 -1.88 -4.98 -4.27
C PHE A 296 -2.87 -6.06 -4.68
N GLN A 297 -3.36 -5.97 -5.91
CA GLN A 297 -4.37 -6.86 -6.47
C GLN A 297 -4.31 -6.87 -8.00
N LYS A 298 -4.91 -7.87 -8.65
CA LYS A 298 -4.99 -7.90 -10.12
C LYS A 298 -5.93 -6.83 -10.66
N ASN A 299 -7.11 -6.67 -10.04
CA ASN A 299 -8.12 -5.71 -10.44
C ASN A 299 -8.86 -5.13 -9.22
N PRO A 300 -8.70 -3.81 -8.93
CA PRO A 300 -9.39 -3.14 -7.83
C PRO A 300 -10.93 -3.28 -7.86
N ASP A 301 -11.56 -3.27 -9.04
CA ASP A 301 -13.02 -3.34 -9.17
C ASP A 301 -13.59 -4.70 -8.79
N LEU A 302 -12.80 -5.76 -8.94
CA LEU A 302 -13.18 -7.12 -8.57
C LEU A 302 -12.73 -7.49 -7.16
N GLN A 303 -11.72 -6.80 -6.61
CA GLN A 303 -11.08 -7.18 -5.35
C GLN A 303 -11.25 -6.09 -4.29
N PHE A 304 -10.60 -4.93 -4.41
CA PHE A 304 -10.61 -3.90 -3.38
C PHE A 304 -12.00 -3.23 -3.22
N THR A 305 -12.58 -2.73 -4.30
CA THR A 305 -13.84 -1.98 -4.32
C THR A 305 -15.00 -2.74 -3.66
N PRO A 306 -15.26 -4.02 -3.97
CA PRO A 306 -16.33 -4.77 -3.31
C PRO A 306 -16.05 -5.06 -1.83
N ILE A 307 -14.79 -5.22 -1.42
CA ILE A 307 -14.42 -5.35 0.00
C ILE A 307 -14.72 -4.04 0.72
N GLN A 308 -14.22 -2.91 0.21
CA GLN A 308 -14.42 -1.60 0.81
C GLN A 308 -15.91 -1.22 0.87
N LYS A 309 -16.69 -1.57 -0.16
CA LYS A 309 -18.15 -1.38 -0.16
C LYS A 309 -18.83 -2.11 0.98
N ARG A 310 -18.48 -3.38 1.25
CA ARG A 310 -19.03 -4.11 2.40
C ARG A 310 -18.65 -3.48 3.73
N LEU A 311 -17.43 -2.97 3.85
CA LEU A 311 -16.98 -2.27 5.04
C LEU A 311 -17.77 -0.99 5.25
N ASP A 312 -18.06 -0.24 4.18
CA ASP A 312 -18.90 0.95 4.25
C ASP A 312 -20.37 0.62 4.60
N GLU A 313 -20.95 -0.46 4.05
CA GLU A 313 -22.31 -0.89 4.39
C GLU A 313 -22.48 -1.20 5.90
N GLY A 314 -21.41 -1.65 6.56
CA GLY A 314 -21.44 -1.90 8.00
C GLY A 314 -20.18 -2.58 8.50
N ASP A 315 -19.29 -1.79 9.10
CA ASP A 315 -18.12 -2.22 9.87
C ASP A 315 -18.07 -1.41 11.17
N ARG A 316 -17.90 -2.09 12.31
CA ARG A 316 -17.76 -1.44 13.61
C ARG A 316 -16.53 -0.54 13.67
N LEU A 317 -15.43 -0.90 13.01
CA LEU A 317 -14.18 -0.14 13.07
C LEU A 317 -14.32 1.27 12.49
N ASN A 318 -15.28 1.49 11.58
CA ASN A 318 -15.58 2.79 10.96
C ASN A 318 -15.91 3.91 11.96
N GLN A 319 -16.21 3.60 13.23
CA GLN A 319 -16.39 4.63 14.26
C GLN A 319 -15.08 5.33 14.64
N TRP A 320 -13.94 4.66 14.43
CA TRP A 320 -12.62 5.14 14.86
C TRP A 320 -11.66 5.34 13.70
N ILE A 321 -12.06 5.03 12.46
CA ILE A 321 -11.24 5.29 11.28
C ILE A 321 -11.94 6.22 10.32
N THR A 322 -11.16 7.01 9.59
CA THR A 322 -11.67 7.86 8.52
C THR A 322 -10.72 7.82 7.34
N HIS A 323 -11.23 7.51 6.15
CA HIS A 323 -10.44 7.58 4.93
C HIS A 323 -10.32 9.05 4.49
N ILE A 324 -9.09 9.56 4.47
CA ILE A 324 -8.78 10.97 4.17
C ILE A 324 -7.94 11.13 2.89
N GLY A 325 -7.55 10.03 2.25
CA GLY A 325 -6.80 10.05 1.00
C GLY A 325 -7.01 8.78 0.20
N SER A 326 -6.93 8.90 -1.13
CA SER A 326 -7.18 7.79 -2.06
C SER A 326 -6.40 8.00 -3.35
N ALA A 327 -5.71 6.96 -3.81
CA ALA A 327 -5.07 6.95 -5.13
C ALA A 327 -4.97 5.53 -5.69
N VAL A 328 -5.01 5.40 -7.02
CA VAL A 328 -4.88 4.12 -7.73
C VAL A 328 -3.76 4.20 -8.76
N PHE A 329 -2.89 3.20 -8.77
CA PHE A 329 -1.77 3.11 -9.69
C PHE A 329 -1.66 1.72 -10.31
N PHE A 330 -1.27 1.66 -11.59
CA PHE A 330 -0.75 0.45 -12.20
C PHE A 330 0.75 0.34 -11.92
N ILE A 331 1.19 -0.79 -11.38
CA ILE A 331 2.60 -1.11 -11.18
C ILE A 331 3.05 -2.01 -12.34
N PRO A 332 3.97 -1.56 -13.22
CA PRO A 332 4.47 -2.37 -14.31
C PRO A 332 5.27 -3.60 -13.82
N PRO A 333 5.44 -4.61 -14.68
CA PRO A 333 6.29 -5.76 -14.36
C PRO A 333 7.74 -5.35 -14.04
N GLY A 334 8.44 -6.26 -13.36
CA GLY A 334 9.85 -6.11 -13.04
C GLY A 334 10.74 -5.97 -14.29
N THR A 335 11.88 -5.31 -14.11
CA THR A 335 12.84 -5.05 -15.19
C THR A 335 14.05 -5.97 -15.09
N ASP A 336 14.56 -6.45 -16.21
CA ASP A 336 15.85 -7.15 -16.28
C ASP A 336 16.56 -6.81 -17.60
N PRO A 337 17.67 -6.05 -17.57
CA PRO A 337 18.39 -5.69 -18.79
C PRO A 337 19.17 -6.87 -19.41
N GLY A 338 19.33 -7.99 -18.69
CA GLY A 338 19.97 -9.21 -19.17
C GLY A 338 19.01 -10.18 -19.87
N ASP A 339 17.70 -9.98 -19.72
CA ASP A 339 16.66 -10.82 -20.30
C ASP A 339 15.95 -10.06 -21.45
N PRO A 340 16.07 -10.52 -22.71
CA PRO A 340 15.45 -9.84 -23.85
C PRO A 340 13.91 -9.86 -23.81
N ASP A 341 13.31 -10.74 -23.02
CA ASP A 341 11.85 -10.85 -22.85
C ASP A 341 11.34 -9.96 -21.70
N ARG A 342 12.22 -9.20 -21.05
CA ARG A 342 11.91 -8.29 -19.94
C ARG A 342 12.10 -6.83 -20.31
N ASP A 343 11.34 -5.99 -19.61
CA ASP A 343 11.48 -4.55 -19.70
C ASP A 343 12.87 -4.10 -19.23
N THR A 344 13.51 -3.21 -19.99
CA THR A 344 14.83 -2.65 -19.63
C THR A 344 14.73 -1.52 -18.59
N PHE A 345 13.57 -0.86 -18.55
CA PHE A 345 13.17 0.16 -17.58
C PHE A 345 11.67 0.03 -17.28
N TRP A 346 11.20 0.58 -16.17
CA TRP A 346 9.80 0.42 -15.76
C TRP A 346 8.83 0.87 -16.85
N GLY A 347 7.97 -0.05 -17.30
CA GLY A 347 6.93 0.20 -18.29
C GLY A 347 7.45 0.37 -19.71
N ALA A 348 8.64 -0.14 -20.05
CA ALA A 348 9.18 -0.08 -21.40
C ALA A 348 8.22 -0.69 -22.44
N GLY A 349 7.68 -1.88 -22.18
CA GLY A 349 6.73 -2.55 -23.06
C GLY A 349 5.43 -1.77 -23.31
N LEU A 350 5.01 -0.93 -22.35
CA LEU A 350 3.87 -0.03 -22.49
C LEU A 350 4.25 1.27 -23.20
N LEU A 351 5.32 1.92 -22.73
CA LEU A 351 5.72 3.25 -23.16
C LEU A 351 6.42 3.26 -24.51
N GLN A 352 6.81 2.10 -25.06
CA GLN A 352 7.42 1.98 -26.39
C GLN A 352 6.50 1.30 -27.42
N ALA A 353 5.30 0.87 -27.01
CA ALA A 353 4.29 0.23 -27.86
C ALA A 353 3.70 1.15 -28.95
#